data_AF-A0A969F2E2-F1
#
_entry.id   AF-A0A969F2E2-F1
#
_cell.length_a   1.000
_cell.length_b   1.000
_cell.length_c   1.000
_cell.angle_alpha   90.00
_cell.angle_beta   90.00
_cell.angle_gamma   90.00
#
_symmetry.space_group_name_H-M   'P 1'
#
loop_
_entity.id
_entity.type
_entity.pdbx_description
1 polymer ?
#
loop_
_entity_poly.entity_id
_entity_poly.type
_entity_poly.pdbx_seq_one_letter_code
_entity_poly.pdbx_strand_id
1 'polypeptide(L)' 'MMSRDEVEQLARQVITELGVSDPKEMGQVMSKLMPLVKGKADGRLVNEVVRSLLPG' A
#
# COMPACT_ATOMS: atom_id res chain seq x y z
N MET A 1 -6.44 -13.41 -7.71
CA MET A 1 -5.30 -12.47 -7.77
C MET A 1 -5.89 -11.08 -7.97
N MET A 2 -5.51 -10.12 -7.13
CA MET A 2 -5.83 -8.71 -7.31
C MET A 2 -4.92 -8.10 -8.38
N SER A 3 -5.49 -7.19 -9.16
CA SER A 3 -4.78 -6.37 -10.12
C SER A 3 -3.99 -5.24 -9.44
N ARG A 4 -3.09 -4.60 -10.19
CA ARG A 4 -2.35 -3.41 -9.73
C ARG A 4 -3.30 -2.29 -9.30
N ASP A 5 -4.37 -2.05 -10.05
CA ASP A 5 -5.31 -0.96 -9.79
C ASP A 5 -6.10 -1.17 -8.50
N GLU A 6 -6.51 -2.41 -8.21
CA GLU A 6 -7.17 -2.76 -6.95
C GLU A 6 -6.23 -2.59 -5.74
N VAL A 7 -4.95 -2.95 -5.91
CA VAL A 7 -3.92 -2.73 -4.88
C VAL A 7 -3.68 -1.23 -4.68
N GLU A 8 -3.68 -0.44 -5.75
CA GLU A 8 -3.52 1.01 -5.69
C GLU A 8 -4.67 1.70 -4.97
N GLN A 9 -5.92 1.32 -5.27
CA GLN A 9 -7.09 1.85 -4.57
C GLN A 9 -7.03 1.56 -3.07
N LEU A 10 -6.70 0.32 -2.69
CA LEU A 10 -6.61 -0.07 -1.29
C LEU A 10 -5.44 0.63 -0.58
N ALA A 11 -4.29 0.76 -1.25
CA ALA A 11 -3.14 1.48 -0.72
C ALA A 11 -3.47 2.96 -0.49
N ARG A 12 -4.15 3.63 -1.42
CA ARG A 12 -4.62 5.02 -1.27
C ARG A 12 -5.55 5.17 -0.07
N GLN A 13 -6.51 4.25 0.10
CA GLN A 13 -7.40 4.24 1.26
C GLN A 13 -6.61 4.14 2.57
N VAL A 14 -5.68 3.18 2.67
CA VAL A 14 -4.85 3.01 3.88
C VAL A 14 -4.00 4.25 4.16
N ILE A 15 -3.41 4.85 3.12
CA ILE A 15 -2.62 6.08 3.24
C ILE A 15 -3.49 7.22 3.78
N THR A 16 -4.68 7.44 3.21
CA THR A 16 -5.62 8.46 3.67
C THR A 16 -6.10 8.22 5.10
N GLU A 17 -6.42 6.97 5.45
CA GLU A 17 -6.85 6.59 6.80
C GLU A 17 -5.77 6.81 7.86
N LEU A 18 -4.50 6.63 7.50
CA LEU A 18 -3.36 6.88 8.39
C LEU A 18 -2.93 8.34 8.41
N GLY A 19 -3.36 9.15 7.42
CA GLY A 19 -2.95 10.54 7.27
C GLY A 19 -1.46 10.69 6.94
N VAL A 20 -0.86 9.68 6.32
CA VAL A 20 0.58 9.63 6.04
C VAL A 20 0.88 10.16 4.64
N SER A 21 2.07 10.72 4.48
CA SER A 21 2.52 11.22 3.17
C SER A 21 4.04 11.12 2.96
N ASP A 22 4.82 10.78 3.98
CA ASP A 22 6.28 10.64 3.89
C ASP A 22 6.67 9.17 3.64
N PRO A 23 7.58 8.86 2.69
CA PRO A 23 8.11 7.51 2.48
C PRO A 23 8.70 6.85 3.73
N LYS A 24 9.15 7.61 4.73
CA LYS A 24 9.60 7.09 6.04
C LYS A 24 8.46 6.38 6.79
N GLU A 25 7.21 6.74 6.52
CA GLU A 25 6.01 6.15 7.12
C GLU A 25 5.52 4.92 6.35
N MET A 26 6.20 4.53 5.27
CA MET A 26 5.84 3.35 4.47
C MET A 26 5.69 2.08 5.31
N GLY A 27 6.50 1.92 6.37
CA GLY A 27 6.38 0.78 7.30
C GLY A 27 4.99 0.69 7.95
N GLN A 28 4.38 1.82 8.30
CA GLN A 28 3.04 1.87 8.88
C GLN A 28 1.97 1.50 7.85
N VAL A 29 2.08 2.02 6.62
CA VAL A 29 1.19 1.68 5.50
C VAL A 29 1.25 0.18 5.22
N MET A 30 2.46 -0.38 5.08
CA MET A 30 2.67 -1.80 4.81
C MET A 30 2.12 -2.69 5.93
N SER A 31 2.30 -2.29 7.20
CA SER A 31 1.76 -3.02 8.36
C SER A 31 0.23 -3.17 8.31
N LYS A 32 -0.48 -2.10 7.90
CA LYS A 32 -1.95 -2.10 7.78
C LYS A 32 -2.45 -2.75 6.48
N LEU A 33 -1.74 -2.56 5.37
CA LEU A 33 -2.16 -3.05 4.05
C LEU A 33 -1.91 -4.55 3.85
N MET A 34 -0.77 -5.08 4.32
CA MET A 34 -0.35 -6.47 4.06
C MET A 34 -1.37 -7.53 4.49
N PRO A 35 -2.02 -7.45 5.68
CA PRO A 35 -3.06 -8.40 6.07
C PRO A 35 -4.28 -8.42 5.12
N LEU A 36 -4.62 -7.28 4.51
CA LEU A 36 -5.78 -7.13 3.63
C LEU A 36 -5.56 -7.79 2.27
N VAL A 37 -4.32 -7.76 1.79
CA VAL A 37 -3.89 -8.26 0.48
C VAL A 37 -3.21 -9.64 0.53
N LYS A 38 -2.99 -10.20 1.74
CA LYS A 38 -2.34 -11.51 1.94
C LYS A 38 -3.10 -12.60 1.18
N GLY A 39 -2.39 -13.33 0.31
CA GLY A 39 -2.97 -14.38 -0.53
C GLY A 39 -3.82 -13.87 -1.69
N LYS A 40 -3.97 -12.55 -1.83
CA LYS A 40 -4.72 -11.90 -2.91
C LYS A 40 -3.80 -11.17 -3.89
N ALA A 41 -2.71 -10.56 -3.43
CA ALA A 41 -1.71 -9.88 -4.25
C ALA A 41 -0.27 -10.32 -3.90
N ASP A 42 0.65 -10.13 -4.85
CA ASP A 42 2.09 -10.31 -4.62
C ASP A 42 2.63 -9.17 -3.73
N GLY A 43 3.41 -9.52 -2.70
CA GLY A 43 3.98 -8.54 -1.77
C GLY A 43 4.93 -7.52 -2.43
N ARG A 44 5.61 -7.89 -3.52
CA ARG A 44 6.45 -6.98 -4.31
C ARG A 44 5.59 -5.94 -5.02
N LEU A 45 4.51 -6.37 -5.68
CA LEU A 45 3.56 -5.46 -6.33
C LEU A 45 2.97 -4.46 -5.32
N VAL A 46 2.60 -4.94 -4.14
CA VAL A 46 2.09 -4.09 -3.06
C VAL A 46 3.12 -3.05 -2.62
N ASN A 47 4.38 -3.46 -2.44
CA ASN A 47 5.45 -2.56 -2.06
C ASN A 47 5.72 -1.48 -3.12
N GLU A 48 5.79 -1.87 -4.41
CA GLU A 48 5.98 -0.95 -5.53
C GLU A 48 4.86 0.09 -5.62
N VAL A 49 3.62 -0.36 -5.46
CA VAL A 49 2.45 0.53 -5.48
C VAL A 49 2.52 1.51 -4.32
N VAL A 50 2.70 1.06 -3.07
CA VAL A 50 2.78 1.96 -1.90
C VAL A 50 3.93 2.97 -2.06
N ARG A 51 5.10 2.52 -2.52
CA ARG A 51 6.25 3.39 -2.75
C ARG A 51 5.98 4.44 -3.84
N SER A 52 5.20 4.09 -4.87
CA SER A 52 4.82 5.05 -5.92
C SER A 52 3.79 6.10 -5.47
N LEU A 53 3.07 5.84 -4.38
CA LEU A 53 2.03 6.72 -3.85
C LEU A 53 2.54 7.71 -2.78
N LEU A 54 3.70 7.45 -2.19
CA LEU A 54 4.33 8.34 -1.20
C LEU A 54 5.43 9.17 -1.91
N PRO A 55 5.21 10.46 -2.17
CA PRO A 55 6.23 11.34 -2.74
C PRO A 55 7.33 11.59 -1.70
N GLY A 56 8.60 11.51 -2.12
CA GLY A 56 9.75 11.83 -1.26
C GLY A 56 9.97 13.31 -1.07
#